data_AF-A0A7X6PM12-F1
#
_entry.id   AF-A0A7X6PM12-F1
#
_cell.length_a   1.000
_cell.length_b   1.000
_cell.length_c   1.000
_cell.angle_alpha   90.00
_cell.angle_beta   90.00
_cell.angle_gamma   90.00
#
_symmetry.space_group_name_H-M   'P 1'
#
loop_
_entity.id
_entity.type
_entity.pdbx_description
1 polymer ?
#
loop_
_entity_poly.entity_id
_entity_poly.type
_entity_poly.pdbx_seq_one_letter_code
_entity_poly.pdbx_strand_id
1 'polypeptide(L)'
;MEIYLDHGSILGGVSELKTIGQKAVATADQAAQNSLNASFSGVSGLDQLGGNHGGVINGGAGSAITVLQSYAEQVSWLSGALAASYEALTGQNAFVARGMDIADEGGAIGQDGVSFPTRPRPRFENFTFTPPVVLPATSMSQLSADFSSTKIQDSVVAARMWHQMSADVTEIAAQLQAVASDLGSRNRGDVIEAAIARVSEVARAGETFAMNSQVMGSSVERLSFIKQQGAVTVNLAMAAIAAIPDPVARQAAESSFLASFPASYTPTVATGIPPIRNLMVMDPAPDGGGEIALGGGTVEGTGSKHDATGLRAPGAPLESLTSLQRA
;
A
#
# COMPACT_ATOMS: atom_id res chain seq x y z
N MET A 1 -3.79 21.24 28.15
CA MET A 1 -2.96 20.05 27.91
C MET A 1 -1.53 20.53 27.78
N GLU A 2 -0.57 19.84 28.40
CA GLU A 2 0.85 20.25 28.37
C GLU A 2 1.47 19.81 27.03
N ILE A 3 2.04 20.75 26.28
CA ILE A 3 2.71 20.48 24.99
C ILE A 3 4.19 20.22 25.25
N TYR A 4 4.68 19.07 24.80
CA TYR A 4 6.10 18.70 24.87
C TYR A 4 6.58 18.30 23.48
N LEU A 5 7.62 18.97 22.98
CA LEU A 5 8.14 18.75 21.63
C LEU A 5 9.66 18.51 21.70
N ASP A 6 10.08 17.34 21.21
CA ASP A 6 11.46 17.05 20.86
C ASP A 6 11.66 17.37 19.37
N HIS A 7 12.26 18.54 19.10
CA HIS A 7 12.50 19.02 17.74
C HIS A 7 13.36 18.05 16.91
N GLY A 8 14.34 17.40 17.54
CA GLY A 8 15.20 16.40 16.89
C GLY A 8 14.41 15.15 16.50
N SER A 9 13.51 14.69 17.38
CA SER A 9 12.57 13.58 17.09
C SER A 9 11.73 13.87 15.85
N ILE A 10 11.12 15.05 15.79
CA ILE A 10 10.19 15.39 14.72
C ILE A 10 10.92 15.53 13.37
N LEU A 11 12.06 16.23 13.34
CA LEU A 11 12.87 16.36 12.13
C LEU A 11 13.43 15.00 11.66
N GLY A 12 13.84 14.15 12.60
CA GLY A 12 14.23 12.77 12.34
C GLY A 12 13.09 11.98 11.69
N GLY A 13 11.90 12.02 12.30
CA GLY A 13 10.69 11.36 11.78
C GLY A 13 10.30 11.83 10.38
N VAL A 14 10.41 13.12 10.06
CA VAL A 14 10.19 13.65 8.70
C VAL A 14 11.16 13.02 7.69
N SER A 15 12.45 12.95 8.04
CA SER A 15 13.48 12.36 7.18
C SER A 15 13.26 10.85 6.97
N GLU A 16 12.90 10.13 8.02
CA GLU A 16 12.57 8.71 7.96
C GLU A 16 11.34 8.46 7.09
N LEU A 17 10.25 9.21 7.28
CA LEU A 17 9.04 9.10 6.45
C LEU A 17 9.32 9.36 4.97
N LYS A 18 10.21 10.30 4.65
CA LYS A 18 10.63 10.56 3.27
C LYS A 18 11.36 9.34 2.68
N THR A 19 12.26 8.72 3.45
CA THR A 19 12.98 7.51 3.05
C THR A 19 12.03 6.33 2.83
N ILE A 20 11.07 6.15 3.75
CA ILE A 20 10.04 5.11 3.64
C ILE A 20 9.17 5.34 2.39
N GLY A 21 8.82 6.60 2.09
CA GLY A 21 8.11 6.96 0.86
C GLY A 21 8.85 6.56 -0.40
N GLN A 22 10.17 6.77 -0.45
CA GLN A 22 11.00 6.33 -1.59
C GLN A 22 11.01 4.81 -1.75
N LYS A 23 11.07 4.05 -0.64
CA LYS A 23 10.94 2.58 -0.68
C LYS A 23 9.59 2.16 -1.23
N ALA A 24 8.50 2.80 -0.78
CA ALA A 24 7.16 2.49 -1.27
C ALA A 24 7.01 2.72 -2.77
N VAL A 25 7.60 3.80 -3.31
CA VAL A 25 7.65 4.05 -4.77
C VAL A 25 8.42 2.93 -5.48
N ALA A 26 9.59 2.54 -4.97
CA ALA A 26 10.38 1.48 -5.58
C ALA A 26 9.64 0.13 -5.61
N THR A 27 8.91 -0.21 -4.54
CA THR A 27 8.05 -1.41 -4.50
C THR A 27 6.93 -1.34 -5.55
N ALA A 28 6.32 -0.18 -5.75
CA ALA A 28 5.31 0.02 -6.78
C ALA A 28 5.87 -0.19 -8.20
N ASP A 29 7.09 0.27 -8.47
CA ASP A 29 7.76 0.10 -9.76
C ASP A 29 8.13 -1.36 -10.06
N GLN A 30 8.48 -2.14 -9.04
CA GLN A 30 8.76 -3.57 -9.18
C GLN A 30 7.52 -4.37 -9.58
N ALA A 31 6.35 -4.00 -9.07
CA ALA A 31 5.07 -4.66 -9.41
C ALA A 31 4.76 -4.62 -10.92
N ALA A 32 5.31 -3.65 -11.65
CA ALA A 32 5.10 -3.46 -13.07
C ALA A 32 5.85 -4.47 -13.97
N GLN A 33 6.69 -5.35 -13.40
CA GLN A 33 7.55 -6.25 -14.17
C GLN A 33 6.93 -7.62 -14.49
N ASN A 34 5.66 -7.85 -14.13
CA ASN A 34 5.04 -9.16 -14.29
C ASN A 34 4.58 -9.47 -15.72
N SER A 35 4.78 -10.72 -16.13
CA SER A 35 4.41 -11.20 -17.46
C SER A 35 3.19 -12.13 -17.49
N LEU A 36 2.66 -12.58 -16.34
CA LEU A 36 1.53 -13.53 -16.34
C LEU A 36 0.31 -12.92 -17.05
N ASN A 37 -0.23 -13.66 -18.02
CA ASN A 37 -1.40 -13.28 -18.79
C ASN A 37 -2.04 -14.55 -19.40
N ALA A 38 -3.11 -14.39 -20.17
CA ALA A 38 -3.86 -15.53 -20.72
C ALA A 38 -3.03 -16.47 -21.63
N SER A 39 -1.96 -15.97 -22.26
CA SER A 39 -1.08 -16.77 -23.13
C SER A 39 -0.16 -17.75 -22.38
N PHE A 40 -0.24 -17.82 -21.05
CA PHE A 40 0.53 -18.80 -20.27
C PHE A 40 0.02 -20.23 -20.48
N SER A 41 -1.24 -20.43 -20.90
CA SER A 41 -1.82 -21.76 -21.14
C SER A 41 -2.79 -21.72 -22.32
N GLY A 42 -2.81 -22.77 -23.13
CA GLY A 42 -3.87 -23.00 -24.11
C GLY A 42 -5.11 -23.69 -23.53
N VAL A 43 -5.05 -24.14 -22.27
CA VAL A 43 -6.14 -24.88 -21.65
C VAL A 43 -7.23 -23.92 -21.20
N SER A 44 -8.45 -24.12 -21.71
CA SER A 44 -9.62 -23.34 -21.32
C SER A 44 -9.86 -23.40 -19.81
N GLY A 45 -10.05 -22.24 -19.21
CA GLY A 45 -10.19 -22.05 -17.76
C GLY A 45 -8.86 -21.74 -17.09
N LEU A 46 -7.78 -22.45 -17.43
CA LEU A 46 -6.43 -22.09 -16.98
C LEU A 46 -6.01 -20.77 -17.59
N ASP A 47 -6.10 -20.62 -18.92
CA ASP A 47 -5.86 -19.37 -19.67
C ASP A 47 -6.52 -18.15 -18.98
N GLN A 48 -7.79 -18.28 -18.61
CA GLN A 48 -8.57 -17.26 -17.93
C GLN A 48 -8.04 -16.97 -16.53
N LEU A 49 -7.63 -17.98 -15.75
CA LEU A 49 -6.98 -17.77 -14.46
C LEU A 49 -5.69 -16.95 -14.61
N GLY A 50 -4.83 -17.28 -15.57
CA GLY A 50 -3.61 -16.51 -15.83
C GLY A 50 -3.91 -15.09 -16.32
N GLY A 51 -4.93 -14.92 -17.15
CA GLY A 51 -5.44 -13.61 -17.55
C GLY A 51 -5.93 -12.77 -16.36
N ASN A 52 -6.75 -13.35 -15.48
CA ASN A 52 -7.26 -12.68 -14.29
C ASN A 52 -6.14 -12.32 -13.31
N HIS A 53 -5.26 -13.27 -12.96
CA HIS A 53 -4.12 -13.00 -12.07
C HIS A 53 -3.18 -11.93 -12.66
N GLY A 54 -2.94 -11.99 -13.98
CA GLY A 54 -2.23 -10.96 -14.72
C GLY A 54 -2.89 -9.59 -14.63
N GLY A 55 -4.22 -9.53 -14.78
CA GLY A 55 -5.01 -8.30 -14.70
C GLY A 55 -5.00 -7.66 -13.32
N VAL A 56 -5.05 -8.45 -12.24
CA VAL A 56 -4.94 -7.95 -10.86
C VAL A 56 -3.59 -7.28 -10.61
N ILE A 57 -2.57 -7.58 -11.42
CA ILE A 57 -1.25 -6.96 -11.32
C ILE A 57 -1.11 -5.77 -12.27
N ASN A 58 -1.36 -6.00 -13.58
CA ASN A 58 -0.86 -5.17 -14.67
C ASN A 58 -1.73 -3.96 -15.03
N GLY A 59 -2.92 -3.78 -14.42
CA GLY A 59 -3.63 -2.50 -14.50
C GLY A 59 -5.16 -2.59 -14.42
N GLY A 60 -5.76 -1.49 -13.95
CA GLY A 60 -7.19 -1.35 -13.69
C GLY A 60 -7.47 -0.93 -12.25
N ALA A 61 -8.74 -0.61 -11.95
CA ALA A 61 -9.16 -0.32 -10.58
C ALA A 61 -8.86 -1.52 -9.67
N GLY A 62 -8.25 -1.26 -8.51
CA GLY A 62 -7.85 -2.30 -7.56
C GLY A 62 -6.64 -3.15 -7.95
N SER A 63 -5.93 -2.81 -9.05
CA SER A 63 -4.70 -3.52 -9.41
C SER A 63 -3.55 -3.23 -8.44
N ALA A 64 -2.60 -4.16 -8.32
CA ALA A 64 -1.45 -4.04 -7.42
C ALA A 64 -0.63 -2.77 -7.69
N ILE A 65 -0.40 -2.44 -8.96
CA ILE A 65 0.33 -1.23 -9.36
C ILE A 65 -0.42 0.02 -8.87
N THR A 66 -1.72 0.13 -9.15
CA THR A 66 -2.52 1.30 -8.74
C THR A 66 -2.59 1.44 -7.22
N VAL A 67 -2.78 0.33 -6.52
CA VAL A 67 -2.85 0.29 -5.05
C VAL A 67 -1.51 0.68 -4.43
N LEU A 68 -0.39 0.13 -4.91
CA LEU A 68 0.94 0.46 -4.41
C LEU A 68 1.36 1.90 -4.71
N GLN A 69 1.03 2.42 -5.90
CA GLN A 69 1.25 3.84 -6.22
C GLN A 69 0.45 4.74 -5.28
N SER A 70 -0.83 4.43 -5.06
CA SER A 70 -1.66 5.19 -4.13
C SER A 70 -1.15 5.07 -2.69
N TYR A 71 -0.63 3.91 -2.29
CA TYR A 71 -0.02 3.73 -0.97
C TYR A 71 1.26 4.56 -0.83
N ALA A 72 2.14 4.55 -1.83
CA ALA A 72 3.35 5.37 -1.85
C ALA A 72 3.02 6.87 -1.73
N GLU A 73 1.97 7.34 -2.42
CA GLU A 73 1.47 8.72 -2.27
C GLU A 73 1.03 9.04 -0.83
N GLN A 74 0.32 8.12 -0.15
CA GLN A 74 -0.04 8.30 1.26
C GLN A 74 1.20 8.40 2.13
N VAL A 75 2.18 7.52 1.95
CA VAL A 75 3.42 7.50 2.72
C VAL A 75 4.23 8.78 2.50
N SER A 76 4.40 9.21 1.25
CA SER A 76 5.10 10.46 0.92
C SER A 76 4.40 11.67 1.53
N TRP A 77 3.07 11.71 1.51
CA TRP A 77 2.28 12.78 2.11
C TRP A 77 2.52 12.93 3.63
N LEU A 78 2.71 11.82 4.37
CA LEU A 78 2.95 11.87 5.82
C LEU A 78 4.14 12.77 6.19
N SER A 79 5.22 12.71 5.42
CA SER A 79 6.42 13.52 5.68
C SER A 79 6.14 15.03 5.55
N GLY A 80 5.42 15.44 4.50
CA GLY A 80 5.05 16.83 4.27
C GLY A 80 4.03 17.34 5.29
N ALA A 81 3.05 16.49 5.66
CA ALA A 81 2.06 16.82 6.68
C ALA A 81 2.70 16.99 8.07
N LEU A 82 3.66 16.13 8.43
CA LEU A 82 4.40 16.26 9.70
C LEU A 82 5.31 17.49 9.70
N ALA A 83 6.00 17.78 8.59
CA ALA A 83 6.83 18.98 8.45
C ALA A 83 6.00 20.27 8.59
N ALA A 84 4.86 20.35 7.89
CA ALA A 84 3.95 21.51 8.00
C ALA A 84 3.38 21.65 9.41
N SER A 85 3.03 20.53 10.07
CA SER A 85 2.57 20.55 11.46
C SER A 85 3.64 21.10 12.42
N TYR A 86 4.89 20.69 12.22
CA TYR A 86 6.02 21.18 13.00
C TYR A 86 6.31 22.67 12.76
N GLU A 87 6.26 23.12 11.51
CA GLU A 87 6.42 24.52 11.13
C GLU A 87 5.33 25.40 11.75
N ALA A 88 4.06 24.96 11.70
CA ALA A 88 2.95 25.69 12.31
C ALA A 88 3.10 25.81 13.84
N LEU A 89 3.48 24.73 14.52
CA LEU A 89 3.69 24.73 15.97
C LEU A 89 4.85 25.65 16.38
N THR A 90 5.98 25.56 15.67
CA THR A 90 7.18 26.35 15.99
C THR A 90 7.04 27.81 15.61
N GLY A 91 6.43 28.11 14.46
CA GLY A 91 6.12 29.47 14.02
C GLY A 91 5.14 30.17 14.97
N GLN A 92 4.06 29.50 15.39
CA GLN A 92 3.14 30.06 16.38
C GLN A 92 3.85 30.37 17.71
N ASN A 93 4.74 29.49 18.18
CA ASN A 93 5.53 29.71 19.39
C ASN A 93 6.47 30.92 19.26
N ALA A 94 7.10 31.11 18.09
CA ALA A 94 7.95 32.27 17.82
C ALA A 94 7.15 33.58 17.85
N PHE A 95 5.95 33.61 17.26
CA PHE A 95 5.09 34.79 17.31
C PHE A 95 4.55 35.08 18.71
N VAL A 96 4.20 34.05 19.49
CA VAL A 96 3.81 34.23 20.90
C VAL A 96 4.96 34.79 21.73
N ALA A 97 6.17 34.26 21.57
CA ALA A 97 7.36 34.78 22.25
C ALA A 97 7.61 36.25 21.89
N ARG A 98 7.56 36.58 20.59
CA ARG A 98 7.69 37.97 20.13
C ARG A 98 6.62 38.89 20.71
N GLY A 99 5.36 38.42 20.78
CA GLY A 99 4.27 39.16 21.40
C GLY A 99 4.49 39.44 22.88
N MET A 100 5.11 38.50 23.61
CA MET A 100 5.52 38.73 25.01
C MET A 100 6.67 39.73 25.10
N ASP A 101 7.68 39.64 24.23
CA ASP A 101 8.83 40.56 24.25
C ASP A 101 8.43 42.03 24.02
N ILE A 102 7.41 42.26 23.18
CA ILE A 102 6.92 43.61 22.85
C ILE A 102 5.68 44.02 23.65
N ALA A 103 5.27 43.23 24.65
CA ALA A 103 4.02 43.44 25.37
C ALA A 103 3.94 44.82 26.05
N ASP A 104 5.07 45.30 26.58
CA ASP A 104 5.14 46.58 27.28
C ASP A 104 5.43 47.76 26.35
N GLU A 105 6.26 47.54 25.34
CA GLU A 105 6.77 48.57 24.41
C GLU A 105 5.76 48.85 23.28
N GLY A 106 4.89 47.87 22.99
CA GLY A 106 3.96 47.90 21.86
C GLY A 106 4.67 47.70 20.52
N GLY A 107 3.92 47.26 19.51
CA GLY A 107 4.46 47.05 18.17
C GLY A 107 3.78 45.93 17.39
N ALA A 108 4.29 45.65 16.20
CA ALA A 108 3.75 44.61 15.32
C ALA A 108 4.36 43.23 15.66
N ILE A 109 3.53 42.22 15.93
CA ILE A 109 3.94 40.82 16.13
C ILE A 109 4.40 40.17 14.81
N GLY A 110 3.90 40.64 13.67
CA GLY A 110 4.16 40.05 12.36
C GLY A 110 3.14 38.95 12.01
N GLN A 111 3.10 38.60 10.72
CA GLN A 111 2.20 37.59 10.16
C GLN A 111 2.99 36.71 9.20
N ASP A 112 2.67 35.42 9.22
CA ASP A 112 3.18 34.41 8.27
C ASP A 112 2.10 33.36 8.01
N GLY A 113 2.37 32.36 7.18
CA GLY A 113 1.42 31.29 6.89
C GLY A 113 2.11 29.96 6.63
N VAL A 114 1.48 28.87 7.07
CA VAL A 114 1.95 27.51 6.78
C VAL A 114 0.95 26.80 5.89
N SER A 115 1.44 26.29 4.76
CA SER A 115 0.64 25.54 3.79
C SER A 115 0.76 24.04 4.04
N PHE A 116 -0.35 23.38 4.30
CA PHE A 116 -0.45 21.93 4.47
C PHE A 116 -0.66 21.25 3.12
N PRO A 117 0.10 20.20 2.80
CA PRO A 117 -0.09 19.46 1.56
C PRO A 117 -1.45 18.75 1.58
N THR A 118 -2.14 18.80 0.44
CA THR A 118 -3.40 18.09 0.26
C THR A 118 -3.18 16.58 0.38
N ARG A 119 -4.02 15.89 1.17
CA ARG A 119 -3.95 14.43 1.25
C ARG A 119 -4.39 13.82 -0.08
N PRO A 120 -3.56 12.98 -0.74
CA PRO A 120 -3.97 12.29 -1.95
C PRO A 120 -5.18 11.38 -1.67
N ARG A 121 -6.11 11.28 -2.61
CA ARG A 121 -7.25 10.37 -2.45
C ARG A 121 -6.79 8.92 -2.60
N PRO A 122 -7.08 8.05 -1.62
CA PRO A 122 -6.73 6.63 -1.71
C PRO A 122 -7.46 5.93 -2.85
N ARG A 123 -6.72 5.12 -3.63
CA ARG A 123 -7.23 4.32 -4.76
C ARG A 123 -7.06 2.84 -4.44
N PHE A 124 -7.92 2.36 -3.55
CA PHE A 124 -7.90 0.98 -3.05
C PHE A 124 -9.20 0.24 -3.40
N GLU A 125 -9.62 0.34 -4.66
CA GLU A 125 -10.84 -0.26 -5.15
C GLU A 125 -10.76 -1.81 -5.16
N ASN A 126 -11.91 -2.46 -5.27
CA ASN A 126 -11.95 -3.90 -5.50
C ASN A 126 -11.44 -4.22 -6.90
N PHE A 127 -10.65 -5.29 -7.01
CA PHE A 127 -10.34 -5.86 -8.31
C PHE A 127 -11.46 -6.81 -8.76
N THR A 128 -11.54 -7.04 -10.06
CA THR A 128 -12.48 -7.99 -10.65
C THR A 128 -11.76 -9.28 -10.99
N PHE A 129 -12.33 -10.42 -10.58
CA PHE A 129 -11.85 -11.74 -10.95
C PHE A 129 -12.99 -12.51 -11.60
N THR A 130 -12.99 -12.60 -12.92
CA THR A 130 -14.10 -13.24 -13.66
C THR A 130 -14.03 -14.75 -13.45
N PRO A 131 -15.12 -15.42 -12.98
CA PRO A 131 -15.12 -16.87 -12.83
C PRO A 131 -14.77 -17.56 -14.16
N PRO A 132 -13.78 -18.47 -14.15
CA PRO A 132 -13.34 -19.14 -15.37
C PRO A 132 -14.38 -20.16 -15.83
N VAL A 133 -14.55 -20.26 -17.15
CA VAL A 133 -15.40 -21.24 -17.81
C VAL A 133 -14.52 -22.17 -18.63
N VAL A 134 -14.61 -23.48 -18.36
CA VAL A 134 -13.93 -24.51 -19.15
C VAL A 134 -14.80 -24.84 -20.35
N LEU A 135 -14.23 -24.75 -21.55
CA LEU A 135 -14.87 -25.13 -22.80
C LEU A 135 -14.37 -26.50 -23.28
N PRO A 136 -15.21 -27.27 -24.00
CA PRO A 136 -14.75 -28.50 -24.64
C PRO A 136 -13.59 -28.23 -25.60
N ALA A 137 -12.55 -29.05 -25.53
CA ALA A 137 -11.46 -29.02 -26.50
C ALA A 137 -11.87 -29.71 -27.81
N THR A 138 -11.20 -29.35 -28.90
CA THR A 138 -11.49 -29.90 -30.24
C THR A 138 -11.05 -31.34 -30.42
N SER A 139 -10.01 -31.77 -29.68
CA SER A 139 -9.47 -33.13 -29.72
C SER A 139 -8.66 -33.42 -28.45
N MET A 140 -8.47 -34.71 -28.16
CA MET A 140 -7.63 -35.14 -27.04
C MET A 140 -6.15 -34.78 -27.21
N SER A 141 -5.64 -34.84 -28.45
CA SER A 141 -4.27 -34.48 -28.76
C SER A 141 -4.02 -32.98 -28.56
N GLN A 142 -4.96 -32.12 -28.98
CA GLN A 142 -4.88 -30.69 -28.73
C GLN A 142 -4.90 -30.39 -27.23
N LEU A 143 -5.84 -30.98 -26.49
CA LEU A 143 -5.95 -30.75 -25.05
C LEU A 143 -4.67 -31.18 -24.30
N SER A 144 -4.09 -32.33 -24.65
CA SER A 144 -2.81 -32.79 -24.08
C SER A 144 -1.64 -31.86 -24.45
N ALA A 145 -1.60 -31.36 -25.68
CA ALA A 145 -0.60 -30.39 -26.13
C ALA A 145 -0.73 -29.05 -25.38
N ASP A 146 -1.96 -28.58 -25.12
CA ASP A 146 -2.22 -27.35 -24.36
C ASP A 146 -1.75 -27.48 -22.90
N PHE A 147 -2.03 -28.61 -22.26
CA PHE A 147 -1.50 -28.89 -20.93
C PHE A 147 0.04 -28.97 -20.94
N SER A 148 0.63 -29.57 -21.96
CA SER A 148 2.09 -29.74 -22.07
C SER A 148 2.82 -28.43 -22.34
N SER A 149 2.21 -27.52 -23.12
CA SER A 149 2.76 -26.22 -23.48
C SER A 149 2.52 -25.11 -22.45
N THR A 150 1.79 -25.40 -21.36
CA THR A 150 1.53 -24.43 -20.30
C THR A 150 2.84 -23.96 -19.63
N LYS A 151 3.05 -22.65 -19.62
CA LYS A 151 4.25 -21.95 -19.13
C LYS A 151 4.22 -21.75 -17.61
N ILE A 152 4.37 -22.84 -16.85
CA ILE A 152 4.35 -22.80 -15.37
C ILE A 152 5.40 -21.84 -14.77
N GLN A 153 6.50 -21.56 -15.47
CA GLN A 153 7.47 -20.59 -14.98
C GLN A 153 6.89 -19.18 -14.87
N ASP A 154 5.92 -18.80 -15.72
CA ASP A 154 5.26 -17.49 -15.64
C ASP A 154 4.46 -17.37 -14.33
N SER A 155 3.81 -18.44 -13.88
CA SER A 155 3.11 -18.44 -12.59
C SER A 155 4.08 -18.44 -11.40
N VAL A 156 5.23 -19.12 -11.51
CA VAL A 156 6.28 -19.09 -10.48
C VAL A 156 6.86 -17.67 -10.31
N VAL A 157 7.12 -16.97 -11.41
CA VAL A 157 7.59 -15.58 -11.38
C VAL A 157 6.54 -14.67 -10.75
N ALA A 158 5.28 -14.77 -11.16
CA ALA A 158 4.19 -13.98 -10.59
C ALA A 158 4.00 -14.24 -9.09
N ALA A 159 4.06 -15.50 -8.64
CA ALA A 159 3.96 -15.85 -7.22
C ALA A 159 5.12 -15.26 -6.40
N ARG A 160 6.36 -15.36 -6.91
CA ARG A 160 7.52 -14.75 -6.25
C ARG A 160 7.36 -13.24 -6.10
N MET A 161 6.83 -12.57 -7.13
CA MET A 161 6.60 -11.14 -7.08
C MET A 161 5.56 -10.76 -6.01
N TRP A 162 4.48 -11.52 -5.88
CA TRP A 162 3.52 -11.34 -4.77
C TRP A 162 4.17 -11.48 -3.39
N HIS A 163 5.01 -12.50 -3.21
CA HIS A 163 5.73 -12.70 -1.94
C HIS A 163 6.75 -11.58 -1.67
N GLN A 164 7.42 -11.08 -2.71
CA GLN A 164 8.34 -9.94 -2.57
C GLN A 164 7.58 -8.66 -2.17
N MET A 165 6.48 -8.34 -2.86
CA MET A 165 5.63 -7.20 -2.50
C MET A 165 5.09 -7.32 -1.06
N SER A 166 4.74 -8.54 -0.63
CA SER A 166 4.33 -8.80 0.76
C SER A 166 5.45 -8.47 1.76
N ALA A 167 6.66 -8.96 1.49
CA ALA A 167 7.82 -8.72 2.36
C ALA A 167 8.19 -7.23 2.43
N ASP A 168 8.27 -6.57 1.27
CA ASP A 168 8.63 -5.15 1.18
C ASP A 168 7.62 -4.26 1.91
N VAL A 169 6.32 -4.50 1.69
CA VAL A 169 5.28 -3.70 2.36
C VAL A 169 5.19 -4.01 3.85
N THR A 170 5.50 -5.24 4.28
CA THR A 170 5.65 -5.58 5.71
C THR A 170 6.77 -4.75 6.34
N GLU A 171 7.93 -4.65 5.67
CA GLU A 171 9.05 -3.83 6.15
C GLU A 171 8.66 -2.35 6.24
N ILE A 172 8.00 -1.81 5.21
CA ILE A 172 7.51 -0.43 5.18
C ILE A 172 6.54 -0.18 6.35
N ALA A 173 5.56 -1.05 6.56
CA ALA A 173 4.60 -0.90 7.65
C ALA A 173 5.28 -0.93 9.03
N ALA A 174 6.25 -1.83 9.24
CA ALA A 174 7.03 -1.88 10.47
C ALA A 174 7.85 -0.60 10.69
N GLN A 175 8.43 -0.04 9.63
CA GLN A 175 9.16 1.23 9.69
C GLN A 175 8.26 2.41 10.04
N LEU A 176 7.05 2.48 9.45
CA LEU A 176 6.05 3.49 9.81
C LEU A 176 5.66 3.38 11.29
N GLN A 177 5.43 2.16 11.78
CA GLN A 177 5.06 1.96 13.18
C GLN A 177 6.22 2.32 14.14
N ALA A 178 7.47 2.10 13.73
CA ALA A 178 8.64 2.55 14.49
C ALA A 178 8.70 4.08 14.58
N VAL A 179 8.48 4.80 13.48
CA VAL A 179 8.39 6.27 13.47
C VAL A 179 7.27 6.75 14.41
N ALA A 180 6.08 6.16 14.30
CA ALA A 180 4.94 6.50 15.15
C ALA A 180 5.25 6.30 16.64
N SER A 181 5.90 5.19 16.99
CA SER A 181 6.31 4.88 18.35
C SER A 181 7.37 5.85 18.88
N ASP A 182 8.38 6.18 18.07
CA ASP A 182 9.43 7.13 18.46
C ASP A 182 8.83 8.51 18.74
N LEU A 183 8.04 9.04 17.81
CA LEU A 183 7.35 10.31 17.95
C LEU A 183 6.47 10.33 19.21
N GLY A 184 5.69 9.27 19.45
CA GLY A 184 4.79 9.18 20.61
C GLY A 184 5.49 9.00 21.96
N SER A 185 6.75 8.57 21.97
CA SER A 185 7.54 8.44 23.19
C SER A 185 8.21 9.75 23.62
N ARG A 186 8.45 10.66 22.66
CA ARG A 186 9.21 11.91 22.85
C ARG A 186 8.40 13.17 22.64
N ASN A 187 7.11 13.07 22.29
CA ASN A 187 6.28 14.24 22.02
C ASN A 187 4.87 14.07 22.60
N ARG A 188 4.25 15.18 22.99
CA ARG A 188 2.88 15.29 23.50
C ARG A 188 2.19 16.52 22.94
N GLY A 189 0.92 16.37 22.58
CA GLY A 189 0.06 17.44 22.07
C GLY A 189 -0.82 16.97 20.91
N ASP A 190 -2.04 17.49 20.86
CA ASP A 190 -3.12 17.04 19.97
C ASP A 190 -2.71 16.92 18.50
N VAL A 191 -1.93 17.89 17.99
CA VAL A 191 -1.48 17.92 16.59
C VAL A 191 -0.51 16.77 16.28
N ILE A 192 0.46 16.53 17.18
CA ILE A 192 1.45 15.46 17.00
C ILE A 192 0.81 14.09 17.21
N GLU A 193 -0.10 13.96 18.18
CA GLU A 193 -0.86 12.72 18.40
C GLU A 193 -1.75 12.38 17.19
N ALA A 194 -2.36 13.38 16.58
CA ALA A 194 -3.08 13.20 15.32
C ALA A 194 -2.14 12.75 14.19
N ALA A 195 -0.95 13.34 14.06
CA ALA A 195 0.04 12.93 13.06
C ALA A 195 0.50 11.48 13.28
N ILE A 196 0.80 11.09 14.52
CA ILE A 196 1.14 9.71 14.92
C ILE A 196 0.02 8.74 14.52
N ALA A 197 -1.23 9.08 14.83
CA ALA A 197 -2.37 8.25 14.47
C ALA A 197 -2.48 8.06 12.94
N ARG A 198 -2.16 9.08 12.13
CA ARG A 198 -2.12 8.95 10.66
C ARG A 198 -0.99 8.06 10.16
N VAL A 199 0.19 8.14 10.76
CA VAL A 199 1.30 7.22 10.43
C VAL A 199 0.89 5.77 10.70
N SER A 200 0.29 5.49 11.87
CA SER A 200 -0.20 4.14 12.20
C SER A 200 -1.37 3.67 11.34
N GLU A 201 -2.26 4.57 10.91
CA GLU A 201 -3.34 4.25 9.95
C GLU A 201 -2.77 3.74 8.62
N VAL A 202 -1.79 4.47 8.06
CA VAL A 202 -1.13 4.08 6.80
C VAL A 202 -0.35 2.78 6.98
N ALA A 203 0.33 2.57 8.13
CA ALA A 203 1.01 1.32 8.43
C ALA A 203 0.06 0.11 8.38
N ARG A 204 -1.12 0.20 9.02
CA ARG A 204 -2.15 -0.86 9.02
C ARG A 204 -2.72 -1.15 7.63
N ALA A 205 -2.84 -0.13 6.78
CA ALA A 205 -3.23 -0.33 5.39
C ALA A 205 -2.16 -1.16 4.65
N GLY A 206 -0.88 -0.84 4.86
CA GLY A 206 0.25 -1.63 4.38
C GLY A 206 0.22 -3.10 4.84
N GLU A 207 -0.02 -3.36 6.13
CA GLU A 207 -0.15 -4.71 6.67
C GLU A 207 -1.27 -5.51 5.97
N THR A 208 -2.41 -4.87 5.70
CA THR A 208 -3.53 -5.49 4.98
C THR A 208 -3.10 -5.91 3.57
N PHE A 209 -2.37 -5.06 2.87
CA PHE A 209 -1.82 -5.38 1.56
C PHE A 209 -0.80 -6.50 1.61
N ALA A 210 0.10 -6.50 2.59
CA ALA A 210 1.09 -7.55 2.74
C ALA A 210 0.44 -8.92 2.94
N MET A 211 -0.59 -9.02 3.80
CA MET A 211 -1.35 -10.26 4.01
C MET A 211 -2.10 -10.70 2.75
N ASN A 212 -2.80 -9.78 2.09
CA ASN A 212 -3.55 -10.10 0.86
C ASN A 212 -2.60 -10.51 -0.29
N SER A 213 -1.40 -9.94 -0.34
CA SER A 213 -0.37 -10.33 -1.31
C SER A 213 0.09 -11.78 -1.11
N GLN A 214 0.20 -12.27 0.14
CA GLN A 214 0.48 -13.69 0.40
C GLN A 214 -0.64 -14.59 -0.13
N VAL A 215 -1.90 -14.19 0.09
CA VAL A 215 -3.07 -14.91 -0.43
C VAL A 215 -3.03 -14.98 -1.96
N MET A 216 -2.69 -13.88 -2.63
CA MET A 216 -2.51 -13.85 -4.09
C MET A 216 -1.35 -14.76 -4.54
N GLY A 217 -0.19 -14.69 -3.89
CA GLY A 217 0.96 -15.55 -4.18
C GLY A 217 0.59 -17.03 -4.12
N SER A 218 -0.05 -17.46 -3.02
CA SER A 218 -0.53 -18.83 -2.87
C SER A 218 -1.61 -19.20 -3.90
N SER A 219 -2.46 -18.26 -4.31
CA SER A 219 -3.47 -18.51 -5.35
C SER A 219 -2.84 -18.72 -6.73
N VAL A 220 -1.76 -18.02 -7.05
CA VAL A 220 -1.00 -18.20 -8.30
C VAL A 220 -0.21 -19.52 -8.28
N GLU A 221 0.34 -19.91 -7.13
CA GLU A 221 1.03 -21.21 -6.97
C GLU A 221 0.09 -22.40 -7.26
N ARG A 222 -1.20 -22.28 -6.90
CA ARG A 222 -2.22 -23.31 -7.19
C ARG A 222 -2.37 -23.61 -8.68
N LEU A 223 -2.01 -22.68 -9.58
CA LEU A 223 -2.11 -22.91 -11.03
C LEU A 223 -1.27 -24.12 -11.47
N SER A 224 -0.12 -24.36 -10.85
CA SER A 224 0.71 -25.54 -11.12
C SER A 224 0.00 -26.85 -10.77
N PHE A 225 -0.67 -26.88 -9.63
CA PHE A 225 -1.47 -28.03 -9.20
C PHE A 225 -2.66 -28.28 -10.13
N ILE A 226 -3.39 -27.22 -10.50
CA ILE A 226 -4.55 -27.27 -11.42
C ILE A 226 -4.11 -27.83 -12.78
N LYS A 227 -2.97 -27.37 -13.30
CA LYS A 227 -2.35 -27.87 -14.52
C LYS A 227 -1.98 -29.35 -14.40
N GLN A 228 -1.31 -29.73 -13.31
CA GLN A 228 -0.84 -31.10 -13.13
C GLN A 228 -1.99 -32.10 -13.05
N GLN A 229 -3.03 -31.77 -12.28
CA GLN A 229 -4.20 -32.63 -12.15
C GLN A 229 -4.90 -32.83 -13.50
N GLY A 230 -5.15 -31.74 -14.23
CA GLY A 230 -5.77 -31.83 -15.56
C GLY A 230 -4.95 -32.65 -16.55
N ALA A 231 -3.62 -32.41 -16.60
CA ALA A 231 -2.72 -33.16 -17.47
C ALA A 231 -2.71 -34.67 -17.17
N VAL A 232 -2.71 -35.06 -15.89
CA VAL A 232 -2.78 -36.47 -15.48
C VAL A 232 -4.10 -37.10 -15.93
N THR A 233 -5.23 -36.43 -15.69
CA THR A 233 -6.55 -36.92 -16.10
C THR A 233 -6.64 -37.12 -17.61
N VAL A 234 -6.16 -36.15 -18.40
CA VAL A 234 -6.16 -36.24 -19.87
C VAL A 234 -5.26 -37.37 -20.36
N ASN A 235 -4.04 -37.50 -19.82
CA ASN A 235 -3.10 -38.55 -20.24
C ASN A 235 -3.60 -39.96 -19.90
N LEU A 236 -4.22 -40.15 -18.73
CA LEU A 236 -4.84 -41.42 -18.37
C LEU A 236 -6.01 -41.77 -19.30
N ALA A 237 -6.85 -40.79 -19.62
CA ALA A 237 -7.95 -40.97 -20.57
C ALA A 237 -7.45 -41.29 -21.98
N MET A 238 -6.41 -40.61 -22.46
CA MET A 238 -5.76 -40.90 -23.74
C MET A 238 -5.26 -42.34 -23.80
N ALA A 239 -4.57 -42.81 -22.76
CA ALA A 239 -4.07 -44.20 -22.70
C ALA A 239 -5.21 -45.22 -22.73
N ALA A 240 -6.29 -44.98 -21.97
CA ALA A 240 -7.46 -45.83 -21.94
C ALA A 240 -8.20 -45.88 -23.30
N ILE A 241 -8.38 -44.72 -23.94
CA ILE A 241 -9.02 -44.60 -25.26
C ILE A 241 -8.16 -45.30 -26.33
N ALA A 242 -6.84 -45.11 -26.31
CA ALA A 242 -5.93 -45.74 -27.26
C ALA A 242 -5.96 -47.28 -27.20
N ALA A 243 -6.27 -47.86 -26.03
CA ALA A 243 -6.40 -49.30 -25.85
C ALA A 243 -7.68 -49.90 -26.45
N ILE A 244 -8.66 -49.08 -26.86
CA ILE A 244 -9.91 -49.55 -27.49
C ILE A 244 -9.62 -50.04 -28.91
N PRO A 245 -9.84 -51.32 -29.25
CA PRO A 245 -9.52 -51.85 -30.58
C PRO A 245 -10.45 -51.34 -31.69
N ASP A 246 -11.75 -51.26 -31.40
CA ASP A 246 -12.77 -50.81 -32.35
C ASP A 246 -12.65 -49.28 -32.60
N PRO A 247 -12.36 -48.84 -33.84
CA PRO A 247 -12.24 -47.42 -34.17
C PRO A 247 -13.50 -46.61 -33.87
N VAL A 248 -14.70 -47.20 -34.04
CA VAL A 248 -15.97 -46.49 -33.80
C VAL A 248 -16.16 -46.27 -32.31
N ALA A 249 -15.98 -47.31 -31.49
CA ALA A 249 -16.00 -47.19 -30.04
C ALA A 249 -14.93 -46.22 -29.51
N ARG A 250 -13.75 -46.19 -30.12
CA ARG A 250 -12.67 -45.26 -29.75
C ARG A 250 -13.07 -43.80 -29.96
N GLN A 251 -13.62 -43.47 -31.13
CA GLN A 251 -14.07 -42.11 -31.44
C GLN A 251 -15.24 -41.67 -30.55
N ALA A 252 -16.16 -42.58 -30.24
CA ALA A 252 -17.25 -42.31 -29.30
C ALA A 252 -16.73 -42.04 -27.88
N ALA A 253 -15.74 -42.81 -27.42
CA ALA A 253 -15.11 -42.60 -26.12
C ALA A 253 -14.38 -41.25 -26.02
N GLU A 254 -13.64 -40.87 -27.07
CA GLU A 254 -13.00 -39.54 -27.15
C GLU A 254 -14.03 -38.42 -27.08
N SER A 255 -15.09 -38.50 -27.89
CA SER A 255 -16.15 -37.48 -27.91
C SER A 255 -16.85 -37.35 -26.56
N SER A 256 -17.12 -38.48 -25.90
CA SER A 256 -17.73 -38.53 -24.55
C SER A 256 -16.82 -37.91 -23.49
N PHE A 257 -15.51 -38.20 -23.53
CA PHE A 257 -14.55 -37.59 -22.63
C PHE A 257 -14.49 -36.08 -22.82
N LEU A 258 -14.34 -35.59 -24.06
CA LEU A 258 -14.25 -34.15 -24.35
C LEU A 258 -15.53 -33.40 -23.94
N ALA A 259 -16.70 -34.02 -24.10
CA ALA A 259 -17.97 -33.44 -23.68
C ALA A 259 -18.12 -33.35 -22.15
N SER A 260 -17.59 -34.33 -21.40
CA SER A 260 -17.70 -34.40 -19.93
C SER A 260 -16.55 -33.70 -19.21
N PHE A 261 -15.41 -33.49 -19.87
CA PHE A 261 -14.21 -32.87 -19.29
C PHE A 261 -14.48 -31.48 -18.67
N PRO A 262 -15.22 -30.55 -19.31
CA PRO A 262 -15.54 -29.27 -18.69
C PRO A 262 -16.21 -29.38 -17.33
N ALA A 263 -17.21 -30.26 -17.20
CA ALA A 263 -17.96 -30.44 -15.97
C ALA A 263 -17.08 -31.04 -14.85
N SER A 264 -16.15 -31.94 -15.19
CA SER A 264 -15.25 -32.54 -14.20
C SER A 264 -14.08 -31.63 -13.83
N TYR A 265 -13.61 -30.79 -14.74
CA TYR A 265 -12.43 -29.95 -14.53
C TYR A 265 -12.74 -28.57 -13.93
N THR A 266 -13.92 -28.00 -14.21
CA THR A 266 -14.33 -26.67 -13.69
C THR A 266 -14.16 -26.52 -12.17
N PRO A 267 -14.55 -27.49 -11.32
CA PRO A 267 -14.35 -27.37 -9.87
C PRO A 267 -12.88 -27.21 -9.47
N THR A 268 -11.98 -27.89 -10.17
CA THR A 268 -10.53 -27.76 -9.95
C THR A 268 -10.05 -26.37 -10.35
N VAL A 269 -10.46 -25.89 -11.52
CA VAL A 269 -10.08 -24.55 -12.01
C VAL A 269 -10.57 -23.46 -11.04
N ALA A 270 -11.78 -23.60 -10.49
CA ALA A 270 -12.32 -22.65 -9.52
C ALA A 270 -11.44 -22.48 -8.26
N THR A 271 -10.63 -23.48 -7.89
CA THR A 271 -9.69 -23.36 -6.75
C THR A 271 -8.53 -22.39 -6.99
N GLY A 272 -8.31 -21.96 -8.23
CA GLY A 272 -7.32 -20.95 -8.60
C GLY A 272 -7.79 -19.51 -8.39
N ILE A 273 -9.06 -19.30 -7.99
CA ILE A 273 -9.62 -18.00 -7.67
C ILE A 273 -9.21 -17.61 -6.23
N PRO A 274 -8.62 -16.43 -6.01
CA PRO A 274 -8.27 -15.99 -4.67
C PRO A 274 -9.55 -15.69 -3.86
N PRO A 275 -9.59 -16.01 -2.55
CA PRO A 275 -10.75 -15.77 -1.68
C PRO A 275 -10.90 -14.30 -1.27
N ILE A 276 -10.21 -13.38 -1.93
CA ILE A 276 -10.19 -11.95 -1.66
C ILE A 276 -10.61 -11.18 -2.91
N ARG A 277 -11.11 -9.97 -2.71
CA ARG A 277 -11.60 -9.07 -3.77
C ARG A 277 -10.93 -7.69 -3.76
N ASN A 278 -10.04 -7.48 -2.80
CA ASN A 278 -9.40 -6.20 -2.55
C ASN A 278 -8.00 -6.46 -1.98
N LEU A 279 -7.03 -5.64 -2.38
CA LEU A 279 -5.66 -5.75 -1.91
C LEU A 279 -5.41 -4.91 -0.65
N MET A 280 -6.01 -3.75 -0.50
CA MET A 280 -5.75 -2.82 0.61
C MET A 280 -7.02 -2.12 1.06
N VAL A 281 -7.21 -1.96 2.36
CA VAL A 281 -8.33 -1.17 2.88
C VAL A 281 -7.79 -0.12 3.82
N MET A 282 -8.31 1.10 3.68
CA MET A 282 -8.04 2.20 4.58
C MET A 282 -9.34 2.97 4.78
N ASP A 283 -9.63 3.35 6.03
CA ASP A 283 -10.85 4.08 6.35
C ASP A 283 -10.87 5.44 5.65
N PRO A 284 -12.03 5.89 5.13
CA PRO A 284 -12.14 7.21 4.55
C PRO A 284 -11.85 8.27 5.62
N ALA A 285 -10.86 9.11 5.35
CA ALA A 285 -10.49 10.22 6.21
C ALA A 285 -10.87 11.56 5.57
N PRO A 286 -11.01 12.63 6.37
CA PRO A 286 -11.22 13.97 5.82
C PRO A 286 -10.13 14.31 4.80
N ASP A 287 -10.51 15.02 3.74
CA ASP A 287 -9.56 15.63 2.81
C ASP A 287 -8.63 16.54 3.64
N GLY A 288 -7.34 16.18 3.73
CA GLY A 288 -6.32 16.98 4.40
C GLY A 288 -5.81 18.12 3.50
N GLY A 289 -5.22 19.16 4.09
CA GLY A 289 -4.66 20.32 3.38
C GLY A 289 -5.25 21.65 3.88
N GLY A 290 -4.69 22.76 3.40
CA GLY A 290 -5.14 24.11 3.76
C GLY A 290 -4.01 25.02 4.21
N GLU A 291 -4.33 26.26 4.52
CA GLU A 291 -3.36 27.26 5.00
C GLU A 291 -3.75 27.67 6.41
N ILE A 292 -2.76 27.70 7.32
CA ILE A 292 -2.92 28.25 8.65
C ILE A 292 -2.14 29.55 8.72
N ALA A 293 -2.86 30.66 8.94
CA ALA A 293 -2.23 31.93 9.25
C ALA A 293 -1.57 31.85 10.64
N LEU A 294 -0.33 32.31 10.71
CA LEU A 294 0.45 32.43 11.93
C LEU A 294 0.60 33.90 12.31
N GLY A 295 0.76 34.14 13.62
CA GLY A 295 1.03 35.47 14.16
C GLY A 295 -0.22 36.23 14.56
N GLY A 296 -0.08 37.56 14.68
CA GLY A 296 -1.11 38.43 15.25
C GLY A 296 -1.01 39.85 14.74
N GLY A 297 -1.96 40.70 15.14
CA GLY A 297 -1.93 42.13 14.84
C GLY A 297 -0.87 42.89 15.64
N THR A 298 -1.18 44.15 15.96
CA THR A 298 -0.36 44.97 16.85
C THR A 298 -0.72 44.71 18.31
N VAL A 299 0.28 44.72 19.20
CA VAL A 299 0.05 44.80 20.65
C VAL A 299 0.10 46.26 21.06
N GLU A 300 -0.93 46.73 21.77
CA GLU A 300 -0.93 48.05 22.40
C GLU A 300 -0.15 47.98 23.72
N GLY A 301 0.97 48.71 23.81
CA GLY A 301 1.77 48.81 25.02
C GLY A 301 1.16 49.78 26.04
N THR A 302 1.19 49.42 27.32
CA THR A 302 0.70 50.30 28.42
C THR A 302 1.74 51.32 28.89
N GLY A 303 2.95 51.29 28.31
CA GLY A 303 4.04 52.25 28.61
C GLY A 303 4.78 52.00 29.92
N SER A 304 4.49 50.90 30.62
CA SER A 304 5.12 50.50 31.89
C SER A 304 5.81 49.15 31.70
N LYS A 305 7.13 49.05 31.91
CA LYS A 305 7.85 47.75 31.80
C LYS A 305 7.43 46.82 32.94
N HIS A 306 6.71 45.75 32.61
CA HIS A 306 6.44 44.63 33.48
C HIS A 306 7.39 43.49 33.13
N ASP A 307 8.07 42.94 34.15
CA ASP A 307 9.05 41.88 33.94
C ASP A 307 8.39 40.58 33.45
N ALA A 308 8.50 40.29 32.15
CA ALA A 308 8.07 39.04 31.53
C ALA A 308 9.17 37.94 31.57
N THR A 309 10.29 38.18 32.26
CA THR A 309 11.41 37.24 32.34
C THR A 309 10.96 35.90 32.93
N GLY A 310 11.02 34.85 32.13
CA GLY A 310 10.67 33.48 32.55
C GLY A 310 9.32 32.97 32.04
N LEU A 311 8.49 33.81 31.42
CA LEU A 311 7.29 33.35 30.70
C LEU A 311 7.69 32.87 29.30
N ARG A 312 7.27 31.67 28.91
CA ARG A 312 7.51 31.10 27.56
C ARG A 312 6.26 30.41 27.03
N ALA A 313 6.13 30.40 25.71
CA ALA A 313 5.12 29.59 25.04
C ALA A 313 5.36 28.09 25.31
N PRO A 314 4.31 27.29 25.60
CA PRO A 314 4.43 25.85 25.75
C PRO A 314 5.08 25.19 24.51
N GLY A 315 6.06 24.32 24.71
CA GLY A 315 6.76 23.63 23.62
C GLY A 315 7.80 24.46 22.86
N ALA A 316 8.22 25.62 23.37
CA ALA A 316 9.36 26.36 22.82
C ALA A 316 10.70 25.62 23.07
N PRO A 317 11.68 25.68 22.14
CA PRO A 317 12.98 25.04 22.33
C PRO A 317 13.69 25.60 23.57
N LEU A 318 14.33 24.70 24.33
CA LEU A 318 15.28 25.06 25.38
C LEU A 318 16.53 25.62 24.70
N GLU A 319 16.61 26.93 24.47
CA GLU A 319 17.91 27.54 24.27
C GLU A 319 18.75 27.28 25.53
N SER A 320 19.93 26.68 25.35
CA SER A 320 20.88 26.54 26.43
C SER A 320 21.14 27.92 27.01
N LEU A 321 20.90 28.08 28.32
CA LEU A 321 21.36 29.20 29.13
C LEU A 321 22.90 29.23 29.10
N THR A 322 23.48 29.65 27.99
CA THR A 322 24.92 29.85 27.85
C THR A 322 25.15 31.30 27.48
N SER A 323 25.46 32.04 28.55
CA SER A 323 26.27 33.25 28.61
C SER A 323 25.76 34.48 27.86
N LEU A 324 25.12 35.39 28.61
CA LEU A 324 25.33 36.83 28.52
C LEU A 324 24.99 37.50 29.87
N GLN A 325 25.82 37.23 30.87
CA GLN A 325 26.06 38.13 32.00
C GLN A 325 27.56 38.38 32.11
N ARG A 326 28.06 39.27 31.24
CA ARG A 326 29.23 40.11 31.49
C ARG A 326 29.08 41.42 30.72
N ALA A 327 28.48 42.40 31.39
CA ALA A 327 28.86 43.80 31.34
C ALA A 327 28.51 44.38 32.72
#